data_AF-A0A3G9GBE0-F1
#
_entry.id   AF-A0A3G9GBE0-F1
#
_cell.length_a   1.000
_cell.length_b   1.000
_cell.length_c   1.000
_cell.angle_alpha   90.00
_cell.angle_beta   90.00
_cell.angle_gamma   90.00
#
_symmetry.space_group_name_H-M   'P 1'
#
loop_
_entity.id
_entity.type
_entity.pdbx_description
1 polymer ?
#
loop_
_entity_poly.entity_id
_entity_poly.type
_entity_poly.pdbx_seq_one_letter_code
_entity_poly.pdbx_strand_id
1 'polypeptide(L)'
;MLESLLPYYERELGHLRELSGEFARRYPKIAGRLQMEGDQCADPHTERLIESFALLAARIHKKLDDDYPEVAESFLNVLYPHYLQPIPAATIVQLECDPARPEITRRYRVERGQMVQAPAINGVVCKFRSAYPVDLYPLSLSEVRLELTSGSAYLRQLAPDAAAVLTLELQTHGGLSVSAIGLESLRFFLDGEPAQSTLSTQIS
;
A
#
# COMPACT_ATOMS: atom_id res chain seq x y z
N MET A 1 -28.41 -4.64 10.98
CA MET A 1 -29.17 -5.53 10.06
C MET A 1 -30.40 -4.83 9.49
N LEU A 2 -31.29 -4.27 10.32
CA LEU A 2 -32.46 -3.52 9.82
C LEU A 2 -32.05 -2.15 9.23
N GLU A 3 -31.10 -1.46 9.85
CA GLU A 3 -30.59 -0.17 9.35
C GLU A 3 -29.94 -0.27 7.97
N SER A 4 -29.29 -1.38 7.64
CA SER A 4 -28.70 -1.62 6.32
C SER A 4 -29.69 -2.17 5.30
N LEU A 5 -30.90 -2.57 5.72
CA LEU A 5 -31.96 -3.05 4.84
C LEU A 5 -32.89 -1.91 4.39
N LEU A 6 -33.03 -0.87 5.20
CA LEU A 6 -33.93 0.26 4.92
C LEU A 6 -33.66 0.92 3.55
N PRO A 7 -32.40 1.22 3.14
CA PRO A 7 -32.15 1.80 1.81
C PRO A 7 -32.57 0.88 0.66
N TYR A 8 -32.40 -0.43 0.83
CA TYR A 8 -32.86 -1.42 -0.15
C TYR A 8 -34.39 -1.46 -0.20
N TYR A 9 -35.05 -1.47 0.95
CA TYR A 9 -36.50 -1.45 1.04
C TYR A 9 -37.09 -0.21 0.36
N GLU A 10 -36.56 0.98 0.64
CA GLU A 10 -37.01 2.23 0.02
C GLU A 10 -36.78 2.24 -1.49
N ARG A 11 -35.64 1.71 -1.95
CA ARG A 11 -35.33 1.54 -3.37
C ARG A 11 -36.33 0.60 -4.06
N GLU A 12 -36.55 -0.60 -3.50
CA GLU A 12 -37.48 -1.58 -4.06
C GLU A 12 -38.92 -1.07 -4.04
N LEU A 13 -39.32 -0.39 -2.96
CA LEU A 13 -40.66 0.20 -2.84
C LEU A 13 -40.86 1.31 -3.88
N GLY A 14 -39.87 2.18 -4.08
CA GLY A 14 -39.89 3.19 -5.14
C GLY A 14 -40.01 2.56 -6.53
N HIS A 15 -39.20 1.53 -6.80
CA HIS A 15 -39.22 0.82 -8.08
C HIS A 15 -40.56 0.12 -8.35
N LEU A 16 -41.13 -0.55 -7.35
CA LEU A 16 -42.44 -1.18 -7.47
C LEU A 16 -43.56 -0.18 -7.68
N ARG A 17 -43.49 1.01 -7.09
CA ARG A 17 -44.47 2.08 -7.31
C ARG A 17 -44.38 2.65 -8.72
N GLU A 18 -43.18 2.89 -9.22
CA GLU A 18 -42.96 3.33 -10.61
C GLU A 18 -43.52 2.29 -11.60
N LEU A 19 -43.19 1.01 -11.43
CA LEU A 19 -43.72 -0.09 -12.24
C LEU A 19 -45.25 -0.22 -12.12
N SER A 20 -45.80 0.02 -10.94
CA SER A 20 -47.24 0.02 -10.69
C SER A 20 -47.94 1.13 -11.47
N GLY A 21 -47.34 2.33 -11.52
CA GLY A 21 -47.82 3.46 -12.30
C GLY A 21 -47.78 3.17 -13.81
N GLU A 22 -46.69 2.58 -14.31
CA GLU A 22 -46.60 2.13 -15.70
C GLU A 22 -47.65 1.07 -16.04
N PHE A 23 -47.82 0.07 -15.15
CA PHE A 23 -48.83 -0.97 -15.29
C PHE A 23 -50.25 -0.38 -15.35
N ALA A 24 -50.55 0.60 -14.50
CA ALA A 24 -51.86 1.24 -14.46
C ALA A 24 -52.16 2.02 -15.74
N ARG A 25 -51.18 2.74 -16.29
CA ARG A 25 -51.32 3.42 -17.59
C ARG A 25 -51.55 2.44 -18.74
N ARG A 26 -50.86 1.30 -18.71
CA ARG A 26 -50.93 0.30 -19.78
C ARG A 26 -52.21 -0.55 -19.72
N TYR A 27 -52.70 -0.84 -18.52
CA TYR A 27 -53.84 -1.74 -18.28
C TYR A 27 -54.89 -1.11 -17.34
N PRO A 28 -55.56 -0.03 -17.77
CA PRO A 28 -56.46 0.74 -16.89
C PRO A 28 -57.64 -0.07 -16.36
N LYS A 29 -58.15 -1.04 -17.13
CA LYS A 29 -59.23 -1.93 -16.69
C LYS A 29 -58.83 -2.84 -15.53
N ILE A 30 -57.57 -3.26 -15.47
CA ILE A 30 -57.07 -4.15 -14.41
C ILE A 30 -56.68 -3.29 -13.20
N ALA A 31 -55.96 -2.20 -13.42
CA ALA A 31 -55.59 -1.26 -12.37
C ALA A 31 -56.80 -0.65 -11.65
N GLY A 32 -57.90 -0.37 -12.37
CA GLY A 32 -59.15 0.07 -11.75
C GLY A 32 -59.77 -0.95 -10.80
N ARG A 33 -59.55 -2.26 -11.01
CA ARG A 33 -60.00 -3.30 -10.07
C ARG A 33 -59.14 -3.38 -8.81
N LEU A 34 -57.88 -2.96 -8.93
CA LEU A 34 -56.89 -2.92 -7.84
C LEU A 34 -56.80 -1.54 -7.19
N GLN A 35 -57.67 -0.59 -7.59
CA GLN A 35 -57.68 0.78 -7.10
C GLN A 35 -56.29 1.46 -7.20
N MET A 36 -55.58 1.18 -8.30
CA MET A 36 -54.27 1.77 -8.58
C MET A 36 -54.43 3.02 -9.44
N GLU A 37 -54.02 4.17 -8.92
CA GLU A 37 -54.05 5.46 -9.61
C GLU A 37 -52.64 6.06 -9.64
N GLY A 38 -51.98 5.95 -10.79
CA GLY A 38 -50.57 6.36 -10.90
C GLY A 38 -49.69 5.54 -9.95
N ASP A 39 -48.84 6.22 -9.18
CA ASP A 39 -47.88 5.59 -8.26
C ASP A 39 -48.48 5.25 -6.88
N GLN A 40 -49.80 5.41 -6.70
CA GLN A 40 -50.47 5.18 -5.43
C GLN A 40 -51.59 4.15 -5.57
N CYS A 41 -51.68 3.25 -4.59
CA CYS A 41 -52.79 2.34 -4.46
C CYS A 41 -53.70 2.82 -3.31
N ALA A 42 -54.97 3.08 -3.62
CA ALA A 42 -55.94 3.52 -2.62
C ALA A 42 -56.45 2.36 -1.75
N ASP A 43 -56.30 1.10 -2.21
CA ASP A 43 -56.62 -0.09 -1.43
C ASP A 43 -55.50 -0.42 -0.43
N PRO A 44 -55.75 -0.35 0.89
CA PRO A 44 -54.73 -0.65 1.90
C PRO A 44 -54.21 -2.08 1.85
N HIS A 45 -54.98 -3.03 1.33
CA HIS A 45 -54.53 -4.42 1.23
C HIS A 45 -53.51 -4.60 0.12
N THR A 46 -53.79 -4.02 -1.05
CA THR A 46 -52.87 -4.03 -2.18
C THR A 46 -51.60 -3.24 -1.88
N GLU A 47 -51.69 -2.08 -1.23
CA GLU A 47 -50.50 -1.33 -0.80
C GLU A 47 -49.63 -2.14 0.18
N ARG A 48 -50.23 -2.78 1.19
CA ARG A 48 -49.49 -3.65 2.13
C ARG A 48 -48.84 -4.85 1.45
N LEU A 49 -49.43 -5.36 0.36
CA LEU A 49 -48.81 -6.42 -0.45
C LEU A 49 -47.60 -5.89 -1.21
N ILE A 50 -47.68 -4.68 -1.77
CA ILE A 50 -46.55 -4.02 -2.44
C ILE A 50 -45.40 -3.78 -1.44
N GLU A 51 -45.71 -3.24 -0.26
CA GLU A 51 -44.74 -3.07 0.83
C GLU A 51 -44.12 -4.40 1.27
N SER A 52 -44.95 -5.44 1.47
CA SER A 52 -44.44 -6.77 1.87
C SER A 52 -43.54 -7.37 0.79
N PHE A 53 -43.87 -7.18 -0.49
CA PHE A 53 -43.06 -7.66 -1.60
C PHE A 53 -41.76 -6.87 -1.73
N ALA A 54 -41.79 -5.54 -1.56
CA ALA A 54 -40.61 -4.68 -1.50
C ALA A 54 -39.64 -5.15 -0.42
N LEU A 55 -40.15 -5.53 0.76
CA LEU A 55 -39.32 -6.05 1.85
C LEU A 55 -38.67 -7.40 1.49
N LEU A 56 -39.39 -8.30 0.82
CA LEU A 56 -38.81 -9.57 0.36
C LEU A 56 -37.74 -9.35 -0.72
N ALA A 57 -38.03 -8.51 -1.71
CA ALA A 57 -37.09 -8.15 -2.78
C ALA A 57 -35.83 -7.48 -2.22
N ALA A 58 -35.98 -6.55 -1.26
CA ALA A 58 -34.89 -5.87 -0.61
C ALA A 58 -33.95 -6.85 0.10
N ARG A 59 -34.49 -7.89 0.75
CA ARG A 59 -33.68 -8.94 1.39
C ARG A 59 -32.89 -9.77 0.37
N ILE A 60 -33.49 -10.04 -0.79
CA ILE A 60 -32.83 -10.79 -1.87
C ILE A 60 -31.71 -9.94 -2.48
N HIS A 61 -31.98 -8.70 -2.88
CA HIS A 61 -30.98 -7.83 -3.47
C HIS A 61 -29.85 -7.50 -2.51
N LYS A 62 -30.16 -7.26 -1.22
CA LYS A 62 -29.11 -7.09 -0.21
C LYS A 62 -28.23 -8.33 -0.13
N LYS A 63 -28.82 -9.53 -0.11
CA LYS A 63 -28.05 -10.77 -0.06
C LYS A 63 -27.17 -10.96 -1.29
N LEU A 64 -27.69 -10.65 -2.48
CA LEU A 64 -26.91 -10.71 -3.71
C LEU A 64 -25.71 -9.74 -3.68
N ASP A 65 -25.93 -8.51 -3.23
CA ASP A 65 -24.87 -7.50 -3.14
C ASP A 65 -23.83 -7.85 -2.06
N ASP A 66 -24.24 -8.50 -0.96
CA ASP A 66 -23.33 -9.02 0.07
C ASP A 66 -22.47 -10.19 -0.46
N ASP A 67 -23.04 -11.08 -1.29
CA ASP A 67 -22.38 -12.31 -1.78
C ASP A 67 -21.49 -12.05 -3.03
N TYR A 68 -21.74 -10.98 -3.81
CA TYR A 68 -21.03 -10.69 -5.06
C TYR A 68 -19.50 -10.46 -4.90
N PRO A 69 -19.00 -9.77 -3.85
CA PRO A 69 -17.56 -9.62 -3.62
C PRO A 69 -16.82 -10.95 -3.48
N GLU A 70 -17.44 -11.96 -2.86
CA GLU A 70 -16.82 -13.29 -2.68
C GLU A 70 -16.54 -13.98 -4.01
N VAL A 71 -17.44 -13.79 -4.99
CA VAL A 71 -17.27 -14.32 -6.34
C VAL A 71 -16.11 -13.63 -7.04
N ALA A 72 -16.08 -12.30 -7.02
CA ALA A 72 -15.00 -11.51 -7.62
C ALA A 72 -13.63 -11.85 -7.00
N GLU A 73 -13.57 -11.98 -5.67
CA GLU A 73 -12.38 -12.38 -4.94
C GLU A 73 -11.92 -13.80 -5.32
N SER A 74 -12.84 -14.75 -5.44
CA SER A 74 -12.54 -16.13 -5.85
C SER A 74 -11.93 -16.18 -7.26
N PHE A 75 -12.46 -15.39 -8.20
CA PHE A 75 -11.88 -15.28 -9.54
C PHE A 75 -10.49 -14.64 -9.52
N LEU A 76 -10.30 -13.56 -8.75
CA LEU A 76 -8.99 -12.90 -8.63
C LEU A 76 -7.96 -13.81 -7.97
N ASN A 77 -8.35 -14.66 -7.02
CA ASN A 77 -7.46 -15.66 -6.42
C ASN A 77 -6.90 -16.65 -7.45
N VAL A 78 -7.67 -16.99 -8.50
CA VAL A 78 -7.22 -17.89 -9.57
C VAL A 78 -6.40 -17.15 -10.63
N LEU A 79 -6.86 -15.98 -11.07
CA LEU A 79 -6.26 -15.25 -12.20
C LEU A 79 -5.07 -14.38 -11.79
N TYR A 80 -5.18 -13.68 -10.65
CA TYR A 80 -4.22 -12.68 -10.18
C TYR A 80 -4.03 -12.75 -8.66
N PRO A 81 -3.52 -13.88 -8.10
CA PRO A 81 -3.41 -14.08 -6.65
C PRO A 81 -2.58 -12.99 -5.93
N HIS A 82 -1.63 -12.37 -6.64
CA HIS A 82 -0.76 -11.33 -6.10
C HIS A 82 -1.49 -10.01 -5.80
N TYR A 83 -2.69 -9.78 -6.32
CA TYR A 83 -3.49 -8.58 -6.00
C TYR A 83 -4.22 -8.69 -4.66
N LEU A 84 -4.43 -9.93 -4.20
CA LEU A 84 -5.09 -10.22 -2.92
C LEU A 84 -4.09 -10.53 -1.80
N GLN A 85 -2.81 -10.73 -2.15
CA GLN A 85 -1.76 -11.00 -1.18
C GLN A 85 -1.43 -9.73 -0.38
N PRO A 86 -1.41 -9.80 0.97
CA PRO A 86 -0.99 -8.67 1.78
C PRO A 86 0.49 -8.38 1.55
N ILE A 87 0.84 -7.11 1.46
CA ILE A 87 2.24 -6.67 1.40
C ILE A 87 2.82 -6.79 2.82
N PRO A 88 3.88 -7.60 3.02
CA PRO A 88 4.49 -7.72 4.34
C PRO A 88 5.15 -6.40 4.76
N ALA A 89 5.27 -6.19 6.06
CA ALA A 89 6.05 -5.08 6.58
C ALA A 89 7.51 -5.18 6.10
N ALA A 90 8.06 -4.06 5.65
CA ALA A 90 9.44 -3.93 5.19
C ALA A 90 10.09 -2.70 5.83
N THR A 91 11.40 -2.78 6.04
CA THR A 91 12.21 -1.68 6.59
C THR A 91 13.63 -1.77 6.07
N ILE A 92 14.40 -0.70 6.27
CA ILE A 92 15.82 -0.63 5.96
C ILE A 92 16.59 -0.81 7.26
N VAL A 93 17.59 -1.68 7.23
CA VAL A 93 18.45 -1.97 8.38
C VAL A 93 19.89 -1.71 7.97
N GLN A 94 20.62 -0.99 8.81
CA GLN A 94 22.06 -0.81 8.70
C GLN A 94 22.76 -1.94 9.45
N LEU A 95 23.71 -2.59 8.79
CA LEU A 95 24.58 -3.60 9.37
C LEU A 95 25.97 -3.00 9.48
N GLU A 96 26.48 -2.90 10.71
CA GLU A 96 27.78 -2.29 10.98
C GLU A 96 28.75 -3.33 11.55
N CYS A 97 30.03 -3.21 11.18
CA CYS A 97 31.09 -3.89 11.89
C CYS A 97 31.36 -3.14 13.19
N ASP A 98 31.54 -3.85 14.31
CA ASP A 98 31.92 -3.22 15.57
C ASP A 98 33.35 -2.65 15.45
N PRO A 99 33.54 -1.32 15.50
CA PRO A 99 34.87 -0.72 15.38
C PRO A 99 35.78 -1.05 16.57
N ALA A 100 35.21 -1.35 17.75
CA ALA A 100 35.96 -1.73 18.94
C ALA A 100 36.37 -3.21 18.93
N ARG A 101 35.68 -4.04 18.13
CA ARG A 101 35.96 -5.47 17.95
C ARG A 101 35.96 -5.83 16.46
N PRO A 102 37.03 -5.45 15.72
CA PRO A 102 37.11 -5.68 14.29
C PRO A 102 37.42 -7.16 13.98
N GLU A 103 36.44 -8.04 14.22
CA GLU A 103 36.51 -9.47 13.83
C GLU A 103 36.52 -9.62 12.31
N ILE A 104 35.83 -8.71 11.63
CA ILE A 104 35.79 -8.61 10.17
C ILE A 104 36.95 -7.71 9.74
N THR A 105 38.02 -8.30 9.19
CA THR A 105 39.20 -7.55 8.70
C THR A 105 39.22 -7.40 7.17
N ARG A 106 38.28 -8.05 6.48
CA ARG A 106 38.11 -8.03 5.02
C ARG A 106 36.63 -8.06 4.69
N ARG A 107 36.27 -7.87 3.42
CA ARG A 107 34.90 -8.04 2.91
C ARG A 107 34.21 -9.29 3.49
N TYR A 108 33.07 -9.09 4.15
CA TYR A 108 32.21 -10.15 4.65
C TYR A 108 30.84 -10.07 3.98
N ARG A 109 30.44 -11.12 3.27
CA ARG A 109 29.15 -11.18 2.58
C ARG A 109 28.07 -11.71 3.51
N VAL A 110 27.06 -10.90 3.77
CA VAL A 110 25.79 -11.33 4.37
C VAL A 110 24.89 -11.83 3.24
N GLU A 111 24.52 -13.10 3.30
CA GLU A 111 23.66 -13.70 2.28
C GLU A 111 22.21 -13.23 2.36
N ARG A 112 21.49 -13.39 1.25
CA ARG A 112 20.04 -13.16 1.20
C ARG A 112 19.33 -14.11 2.15
N GLY A 113 18.29 -13.62 2.82
CA GLY A 113 17.47 -14.41 3.74
C GLY A 113 18.01 -14.43 5.18
N GLN A 114 19.09 -13.68 5.46
CA GLN A 114 19.61 -13.54 6.81
C GLN A 114 18.55 -12.94 7.73
N MET A 115 18.30 -13.62 8.86
CA MET A 115 17.26 -13.23 9.80
C MET A 115 17.71 -12.03 10.64
N VAL A 116 16.83 -11.04 10.77
CA VAL A 116 16.98 -9.89 11.67
C VAL A 116 15.76 -9.80 12.57
N GLN A 117 15.95 -9.55 13.85
CA GLN A 117 14.85 -9.41 14.81
C GLN A 117 14.67 -7.94 15.15
N ALA A 118 13.44 -7.45 15.04
CA ALA A 118 13.10 -6.14 15.55
C ALA A 118 12.91 -6.20 17.09
N PRO A 119 13.09 -5.07 17.79
CA PRO A 119 12.71 -4.95 19.19
C PRO A 119 11.25 -5.36 19.40
N ALA A 120 10.95 -5.94 20.58
CA ALA A 120 9.59 -6.35 20.89
C ALA A 120 8.67 -5.12 21.03
N ILE A 121 7.57 -5.12 20.28
CA ILE A 121 6.51 -4.11 20.39
C ILE A 121 5.30 -4.81 20.98
N ASN A 122 4.81 -4.34 22.13
CA ASN A 122 3.70 -4.96 22.87
C ASN A 122 3.89 -6.46 23.13
N GLY A 123 5.14 -6.89 23.39
CA GLY A 123 5.48 -8.29 23.66
C GLY A 123 5.61 -9.17 22.41
N VAL A 124 5.41 -8.64 21.21
CA VAL A 124 5.56 -9.38 19.95
C VAL A 124 6.89 -9.03 19.28
N VAL A 125 7.68 -10.06 18.95
CA VAL A 125 8.94 -9.93 18.22
C VAL A 125 8.70 -10.19 16.73
N CYS A 126 8.88 -9.17 15.91
CA CYS A 126 8.82 -9.31 14.45
C CYS A 126 10.16 -9.80 13.90
N LYS A 127 10.08 -10.73 12.96
CA LYS A 127 11.24 -11.32 12.28
C LYS A 127 11.28 -10.85 10.83
N PHE A 128 12.39 -10.25 10.44
CA PHE A 128 12.67 -9.80 9.09
C PHE A 128 13.76 -10.66 8.45
N ARG A 129 13.87 -10.57 7.13
CA ARG A 129 14.89 -11.26 6.33
C ARG A 129 15.53 -10.28 5.36
N SER A 130 16.85 -10.37 5.17
CA SER A 130 17.52 -9.61 4.12
C SER A 130 16.94 -9.98 2.74
N ALA A 131 16.60 -8.96 1.95
CA ALA A 131 16.00 -9.18 0.62
C ALA A 131 17.04 -9.51 -0.46
N TYR A 132 18.31 -9.20 -0.22
CA TYR A 132 19.43 -9.35 -1.15
C TYR A 132 20.77 -9.52 -0.38
N PRO A 133 21.82 -10.03 -1.02
CA PRO A 133 23.15 -10.11 -0.41
C PRO A 133 23.77 -8.72 -0.20
N VAL A 134 24.48 -8.53 0.92
CA VAL A 134 25.14 -7.27 1.31
C VAL A 134 26.60 -7.56 1.66
N ASP A 135 27.53 -6.79 1.11
CA ASP A 135 28.95 -6.84 1.52
C ASP A 135 29.17 -5.85 2.67
N LEU A 136 29.66 -6.37 3.81
CA LEU A 136 30.12 -5.58 4.93
C LEU A 136 31.63 -5.40 4.83
N TYR A 137 32.07 -4.19 5.16
CA TYR A 137 33.47 -3.82 5.22
C TYR A 137 33.75 -3.18 6.59
N PRO A 138 34.98 -3.32 7.13
CA PRO A 138 35.38 -2.65 8.36
C PRO A 138 35.67 -1.17 8.10
N LEU A 139 34.61 -0.43 7.78
CA LEU A 139 34.64 1.00 7.51
C LEU A 139 33.43 1.66 8.16
N SER A 140 33.61 2.92 8.56
CA SER A 140 32.55 3.80 9.01
C SER A 140 32.59 5.10 8.22
N LEU A 141 31.42 5.70 8.00
CA LEU A 141 31.29 7.05 7.46
C LEU A 141 31.49 8.04 8.61
N SER A 142 32.55 8.82 8.58
CA SER A 142 32.90 9.79 9.63
C SER A 142 32.28 11.16 9.38
N GLU A 143 32.26 11.60 8.12
CA GLU A 143 31.74 12.91 7.75
C GLU A 143 31.06 12.89 6.38
N VAL A 144 30.01 13.69 6.25
CA VAL A 144 29.31 13.95 4.99
C VAL A 144 29.18 15.46 4.83
N ARG A 145 29.66 15.98 3.71
CA ARG A 145 29.55 17.40 3.37
C ARG A 145 28.91 17.57 2.01
N LEU A 146 27.89 18.42 1.94
CA LEU A 146 27.30 18.88 0.68
C LEU A 146 27.66 20.35 0.49
N GLU A 147 28.41 20.65 -0.56
CA GLU A 147 28.92 21.99 -0.83
C GLU A 147 28.50 22.45 -2.22
N LEU A 148 27.95 23.65 -2.33
CA LEU A 148 27.65 24.26 -3.64
C LEU A 148 28.95 24.67 -4.31
N THR A 149 29.11 24.34 -5.59
CA THR A 149 30.32 24.71 -6.35
C THR A 149 30.45 26.23 -6.48
N SER A 150 29.34 26.96 -6.51
CA SER A 150 29.32 28.44 -6.46
C SER A 150 30.02 29.02 -5.22
N GLY A 151 30.05 28.29 -4.10
CA GLY A 151 30.70 28.73 -2.86
C GLY A 151 32.21 28.48 -2.78
N SER A 152 32.79 27.68 -3.68
CA SER A 152 34.20 27.26 -3.61
C SER A 152 34.87 27.26 -4.99
N ALA A 153 35.91 28.08 -5.16
CA ALA A 153 36.70 28.11 -6.39
C ALA A 153 37.38 26.76 -6.68
N TYR A 154 37.81 26.05 -5.61
CA TYR A 154 38.38 24.70 -5.72
C TYR A 154 37.36 23.70 -6.26
N LEU A 155 36.14 23.68 -5.72
CA LEU A 155 35.10 22.76 -6.17
C LEU A 155 34.63 23.08 -7.60
N ARG A 156 34.56 24.36 -7.96
CA ARG A 156 34.30 24.79 -9.35
C ARG A 156 35.38 24.33 -10.34
N GLN A 157 36.63 24.24 -9.91
CA GLN A 157 37.70 23.70 -10.75
C GLN A 157 37.65 22.17 -10.84
N LEU A 158 37.34 21.50 -9.73
CA LEU A 158 37.27 20.03 -9.66
C LEU A 158 36.08 19.47 -10.45
N ALA A 159 34.92 20.13 -10.37
CA ALA A 159 33.68 19.72 -11.01
C ALA A 159 32.98 20.95 -11.64
N PRO A 160 33.45 21.42 -12.81
CA PRO A 160 32.99 22.68 -13.42
C PRO A 160 31.51 22.68 -13.81
N ASP A 161 30.97 21.51 -14.17
CA ASP A 161 29.58 21.36 -14.62
C ASP A 161 28.61 20.98 -13.48
N ALA A 162 29.12 20.75 -12.25
CA ALA A 162 28.29 20.36 -11.12
C ALA A 162 27.77 21.59 -10.36
N ALA A 163 26.51 21.55 -9.92
CA ALA A 163 25.95 22.59 -9.05
C ALA A 163 26.37 22.42 -7.58
N ALA A 164 26.61 21.18 -7.15
CA ALA A 164 27.04 20.82 -5.81
C ALA A 164 27.93 19.57 -5.83
N VAL A 165 28.74 19.41 -4.79
CA VAL A 165 29.60 18.24 -4.55
C VAL A 165 29.25 17.63 -3.21
N LEU A 166 29.02 16.31 -3.20
CA LEU A 166 28.84 15.50 -1.99
C LEU A 166 30.16 14.81 -1.67
N THR A 167 30.79 15.21 -0.57
CA THR A 167 32.04 14.64 -0.07
C THR A 167 31.73 13.69 1.08
N LEU A 168 32.23 12.45 0.99
CA LEU A 168 32.07 11.41 1.99
C LEU A 168 33.44 11.06 2.56
N GLU A 169 33.62 11.21 3.87
CA GLU A 169 34.83 10.79 4.55
C GLU A 169 34.61 9.43 5.21
N LEU A 170 35.47 8.47 4.85
CA LEU A 170 35.38 7.08 5.30
C LEU A 170 36.62 6.75 6.14
N GLN A 171 36.40 6.14 7.30
CA GLN A 171 37.45 5.66 8.18
C GLN A 171 37.46 4.13 8.25
N THR A 172 38.60 3.52 8.01
CA THR A 172 38.80 2.08 8.17
C THR A 172 38.99 1.72 9.65
N HIS A 173 38.46 0.57 10.05
CA HIS A 173 38.63 0.06 11.42
C HIS A 173 39.98 -0.64 11.57
N GLY A 174 40.49 -0.71 12.80
CA GLY A 174 41.68 -1.49 13.14
C GLY A 174 43.00 -1.02 12.47
N GLY A 175 43.06 0.21 11.94
CA GLY A 175 44.25 0.73 11.25
C GLY A 175 44.53 0.06 9.90
N LEU A 176 43.56 -0.67 9.35
CA LEU A 176 43.68 -1.31 8.04
C LEU A 176 43.77 -0.26 6.93
N SER A 177 44.56 -0.54 5.88
CA SER A 177 44.51 0.28 4.66
C SER A 177 43.26 -0.07 3.84
N VAL A 178 42.79 0.90 3.05
CA VAL A 178 41.63 0.70 2.14
C VAL A 178 41.88 -0.44 1.14
N SER A 179 43.13 -0.65 0.72
CA SER A 179 43.50 -1.76 -0.18
C SER A 179 43.43 -3.13 0.51
N ALA A 180 43.63 -3.20 1.83
CA ALA A 180 43.67 -4.46 2.58
C ALA A 180 42.28 -5.03 2.86
N ILE A 181 41.23 -4.19 2.87
CA ILE A 181 39.85 -4.61 3.18
C ILE A 181 39.15 -5.30 2.01
N GLY A 182 39.73 -5.26 0.80
CA GLY A 182 39.15 -5.86 -0.41
C GLY A 182 37.90 -5.12 -0.89
N LEU A 183 37.91 -3.78 -0.82
CA LEU A 183 36.79 -2.94 -1.24
C LEU A 183 36.58 -3.05 -2.75
N GLU A 184 35.43 -3.60 -3.17
CA GLU A 184 35.04 -3.70 -4.59
C GLU A 184 33.91 -2.71 -4.92
N SER A 185 32.88 -2.68 -4.09
CA SER A 185 31.71 -1.82 -4.27
C SER A 185 31.16 -1.39 -2.92
N LEU A 186 30.83 -0.11 -2.78
CA LEU A 186 30.17 0.44 -1.60
C LEU A 186 28.79 0.97 -1.99
N ARG A 187 27.75 0.48 -1.31
CA ARG A 187 26.37 0.92 -1.53
C ARG A 187 25.98 1.89 -0.43
N PHE A 188 25.48 3.06 -0.83
CA PHE A 188 24.93 4.04 0.07
C PHE A 188 23.41 4.01 0.03
N PHE A 189 22.79 4.14 1.20
CA PHE A 189 21.39 4.50 1.31
C PHE A 189 21.33 5.98 1.69
N LEU A 190 20.66 6.77 0.85
CA LEU A 190 20.47 8.20 1.07
C LEU A 190 19.11 8.41 1.73
N ASP A 191 19.12 8.51 3.05
CA ASP A 191 17.92 8.85 3.82
C ASP A 191 17.73 10.37 3.81
N GLY A 192 16.78 10.83 2.99
CA GLY A 192 16.48 12.24 2.82
C GLY A 192 14.98 12.44 2.62
N GLU A 193 14.50 13.65 2.90
CA GLU A 193 13.11 14.02 2.65
C GLU A 193 12.79 13.81 1.15
N PRO A 194 11.61 13.30 0.76
CA PRO A 194 11.34 12.90 -0.64
C PRO A 194 11.54 14.02 -1.69
N ALA A 195 11.42 15.29 -1.29
CA ALA A 195 11.74 16.44 -2.13
C ALA A 195 13.24 16.59 -2.41
N GLN A 196 14.11 16.07 -1.54
CA GLN A 196 15.56 16.11 -1.63
C GLN A 196 16.15 14.77 -2.15
N SER A 197 15.51 13.63 -1.88
CA SER A 197 16.00 12.31 -2.32
C SER A 197 15.85 12.05 -3.82
N THR A 198 14.93 12.76 -4.49
CA THR A 198 14.70 12.58 -5.93
C THR A 198 15.84 13.17 -6.79
N LEU A 199 16.62 14.11 -6.23
CA LEU A 199 17.73 14.77 -6.93
C LEU A 199 19.01 13.91 -6.97
N SER A 200 19.18 12.95 -6.04
CA SER A 200 20.39 12.13 -5.94
C SER A 200 20.35 10.84 -6.76
N THR A 201 19.18 10.40 -7.22
CA THR A 201 19.01 9.18 -8.02
C THR A 201 19.50 9.32 -9.48
N GLN A 202 19.94 10.52 -9.89
CA GLN A 202 20.57 10.74 -11.21
C GLN A 202 22.09 10.57 -11.22
N ILE A 203 22.71 10.17 -10.11
CA ILE A 203 24.14 9.89 -10.05
C ILE A 203 24.33 8.37 -10.21
N SER A 204 24.43 7.92 -11.46
CA SER A 204 24.98 6.60 -11.84
C SER A 204 26.12 6.79 -12.81
#